data_AF-A0A4Q4D4X7-F1
#
_entry.id   AF-A0A4Q4D4X7-F1
#
_cell.length_a   1.000
_cell.length_b   1.000
_cell.length_c   1.000
_cell.angle_alpha   90.00
_cell.angle_beta   90.00
_cell.angle_gamma   90.00
#
_symmetry.space_group_name_H-M   'P 1'
#
loop_
_entity.id
_entity.type
_entity.pdbx_description
1 polymer ?
#
loop_
_entity_poly.entity_id
_entity_poly.type
_entity_poly.pdbx_seq_one_letter_code
_entity_poly.pdbx_strand_id
1 'polypeptide(L)'
;ADDFQADGHSYTEYVDVDSFVDYFIGSELMKSIDGDCRTSCFFTWAPGQVFRMGPMWDYDHSAGYDDFGPRISSPEGWWAGDPAPEDFYSHHASHWVARMLKDPVFKARTRARWDELKADGVLERLVTSVDTAAAGLGPVARNNDWERWSGAFHTMGEIHGDSPDAEVAFLRDWLQKRVAWIDANL
;
A
#
# COMPACT_ATOMS: atom_id res chain seq x y z
N ALA A 1 -17.90 4.95 -20.82
CA ALA A 1 -17.45 5.32 -19.48
C ALA A 1 -18.34 4.58 -18.50
N ASP A 2 -17.79 4.07 -17.39
CA ASP A 2 -18.59 3.44 -16.35
C ASP A 2 -19.53 4.51 -15.77
N ASP A 3 -20.83 4.26 -15.77
CA ASP A 3 -21.83 5.17 -15.22
C ASP A 3 -22.21 4.69 -13.82
N PHE A 4 -21.65 5.36 -12.80
CA PHE A 4 -21.83 5.05 -11.39
C PHE A 4 -23.22 5.43 -10.84
N GLN A 5 -24.14 5.86 -11.70
CA GLN A 5 -25.51 6.26 -11.38
C GLN A 5 -26.55 5.67 -12.35
N ALA A 6 -26.14 4.76 -13.27
CA ALA A 6 -26.97 4.31 -14.40
C ALA A 6 -28.33 3.69 -14.03
N ASP A 7 -28.41 3.05 -12.87
CA ASP A 7 -29.61 2.37 -12.36
C ASP A 7 -30.29 3.13 -11.20
N GLY A 8 -29.86 4.37 -10.94
CA GLY A 8 -30.32 5.16 -9.82
C GLY A 8 -29.73 4.75 -8.46
N HIS A 9 -28.78 3.81 -8.46
CA HIS A 9 -28.04 3.39 -7.29
C HIS A 9 -26.56 3.73 -7.41
N SER A 10 -25.92 3.96 -6.26
CA SER A 10 -24.49 4.24 -6.18
C SER A 10 -23.81 3.37 -5.15
N TYR A 11 -22.57 2.96 -5.41
CA TYR A 11 -21.80 2.16 -4.44
C TYR A 11 -21.64 2.90 -3.10
N THR A 12 -21.70 4.24 -3.12
CA THR A 12 -21.63 5.09 -1.92
C THR A 12 -22.79 4.87 -0.95
N GLU A 13 -23.89 4.24 -1.39
CA GLU A 13 -25.01 3.84 -0.53
C GLU A 13 -24.69 2.60 0.30
N TYR A 14 -23.69 1.81 -0.11
CA TYR A 14 -23.35 0.51 0.47
C TYR A 14 -22.02 0.51 1.20
N VAL A 15 -21.14 1.48 0.95
CA VAL A 15 -19.81 1.54 1.54
C VAL A 15 -19.56 2.86 2.26
N ASP A 16 -18.75 2.78 3.31
CA ASP A 16 -18.08 3.93 3.88
C ASP A 16 -16.92 4.32 2.97
N VAL A 17 -17.15 5.32 2.11
CA VAL A 17 -16.18 5.77 1.09
C VAL A 17 -14.84 6.15 1.71
N ASP A 18 -14.85 6.81 2.86
CA ASP A 18 -13.63 7.28 3.52
C ASP A 18 -12.78 6.08 3.98
N SER A 19 -13.40 5.01 4.48
CA SER A 19 -12.66 3.78 4.84
C SER A 19 -11.98 3.12 3.63
N PHE A 20 -12.62 3.16 2.45
CA PHE A 20 -12.04 2.62 1.22
C PHE A 20 -10.92 3.51 0.69
N VAL A 21 -11.05 4.83 0.85
CA VAL A 21 -9.98 5.80 0.55
C VAL A 21 -8.77 5.56 1.44
N ASP A 22 -8.97 5.43 2.76
CA ASP A 22 -7.89 5.15 3.72
C ASP A 22 -7.20 3.81 3.39
N TYR A 23 -7.97 2.76 3.08
CA TYR A 23 -7.39 1.48 2.65
C TYR A 23 -6.56 1.62 1.37
N PHE A 24 -7.10 2.28 0.33
CA PHE A 24 -6.35 2.50 -0.91
C PHE A 24 -5.04 3.24 -0.67
N ILE A 25 -5.08 4.35 0.08
CA ILE A 25 -3.89 5.15 0.39
C ILE A 25 -2.87 4.32 1.16
N GLY A 26 -3.27 3.58 2.20
CA GLY A 26 -2.33 2.78 3.00
C GLY A 26 -1.73 1.62 2.21
N SER A 27 -2.56 0.89 1.45
CA SER A 27 -2.11 -0.19 0.57
C SER A 27 -1.11 0.31 -0.47
N GLU A 28 -1.36 1.47 -1.08
CA GLU A 28 -0.44 2.05 -2.08
C GLU A 28 0.78 2.72 -1.46
N LEU A 29 0.70 3.28 -0.25
CA LEU A 29 1.85 3.88 0.45
C LEU A 29 2.98 2.86 0.63
N MET A 30 2.62 1.64 0.97
CA MET A 30 3.56 0.52 1.07
C MET A 30 3.65 -0.27 -0.23
N LYS A 31 2.68 -0.11 -1.14
CA LYS A 31 2.56 -0.91 -2.36
C LYS A 31 2.58 -2.42 -2.05
N SER A 32 1.77 -2.82 -1.08
CA SER A 32 1.64 -4.22 -0.65
C SER A 32 1.05 -5.07 -1.78
N ILE A 33 1.56 -6.28 -1.96
CA ILE A 33 1.04 -7.27 -2.91
C ILE A 33 -0.46 -7.54 -2.72
N ASP A 34 -0.95 -7.43 -1.49
CA ASP A 34 -2.33 -7.69 -1.13
C ASP A 34 -3.25 -6.47 -1.29
N GLY A 35 -2.69 -5.33 -1.70
CA GLY A 35 -3.41 -4.07 -1.89
C GLY A 35 -4.49 -4.10 -2.98
N ASP A 36 -4.49 -5.13 -3.83
CA ASP A 36 -5.49 -5.37 -4.89
C ASP A 36 -6.72 -6.17 -4.39
N CYS A 37 -6.84 -6.36 -3.08
CA CYS A 37 -7.89 -7.15 -2.42
C CYS A 37 -7.85 -8.65 -2.74
N ARG A 38 -6.75 -9.21 -3.23
CA ARG A 38 -6.62 -10.66 -3.48
C ARG A 38 -6.61 -11.48 -2.19
N THR A 39 -5.73 -11.09 -1.27
CA THR A 39 -5.49 -11.74 0.02
C THR A 39 -5.43 -10.67 1.11
N SER A 40 -5.49 -11.09 2.38
CA SER A 40 -5.29 -10.22 3.54
C SER A 40 -6.10 -8.92 3.58
N CYS A 41 -7.25 -8.93 2.90
CA CYS A 41 -8.18 -7.82 2.82
C CYS A 41 -9.35 -8.04 3.77
N PHE A 42 -9.46 -7.18 4.77
CA PHE A 42 -10.51 -7.26 5.79
C PHE A 42 -11.61 -6.23 5.53
N PHE A 43 -12.85 -6.62 5.85
CA PHE A 43 -14.00 -5.74 5.84
C PHE A 43 -14.79 -5.93 7.13
N THR A 44 -15.38 -4.85 7.62
CA THR A 44 -16.31 -4.87 8.74
C THR A 44 -17.69 -4.44 8.30
N TRP A 45 -18.71 -5.07 8.88
CA TRP A 45 -20.11 -4.81 8.58
C TRP A 45 -21.01 -5.26 9.75
N ALA A 46 -22.17 -4.63 9.88
CA ALA A 46 -23.24 -5.04 10.78
C ALA A 46 -24.62 -4.80 10.13
N PRO A 47 -25.70 -5.50 10.54
CA PRO A 47 -27.04 -5.30 9.99
C PRO A 47 -27.48 -3.83 10.01
N GLY A 48 -27.90 -3.31 8.86
CA GLY A 48 -28.31 -1.91 8.69
C GLY A 48 -27.15 -0.90 8.64
N GLN A 49 -25.90 -1.36 8.56
CA GLN A 49 -24.72 -0.51 8.36
C GLN A 49 -24.10 -0.75 6.98
N VAL A 50 -23.31 0.22 6.52
CA VAL A 50 -22.48 0.12 5.31
C VAL A 50 -21.23 -0.73 5.56
N PHE A 51 -20.64 -1.27 4.49
CA PHE A 51 -19.36 -1.97 4.52
C PHE A 51 -18.22 -0.97 4.76
N ARG A 52 -17.26 -1.37 5.59
CA ARG A 52 -16.04 -0.63 5.86
C ARG A 52 -14.83 -1.47 5.53
N MET A 53 -13.84 -0.84 4.92
CA MET A 53 -12.54 -1.45 4.69
C MET A 53 -11.70 -1.48 5.96
N GLY A 54 -10.86 -2.50 6.07
CA GLY A 54 -9.88 -2.66 7.13
C GLY A 54 -10.30 -3.62 8.26
N PRO A 55 -9.39 -3.83 9.25
CA PRO A 55 -8.07 -3.20 9.37
C PRO A 55 -7.07 -3.63 8.29
N MET A 56 -6.04 -2.83 8.07
CA MET A 56 -4.90 -3.20 7.21
C MET A 56 -4.11 -4.36 7.83
N TRP A 57 -3.62 -5.29 7.01
CA TRP A 57 -2.93 -6.51 7.43
C TRP A 57 -1.99 -7.01 6.32
N ASP A 58 -0.92 -7.75 6.67
CA ASP A 58 0.08 -8.35 5.75
C ASP A 58 0.79 -7.34 4.84
N TYR A 59 1.84 -6.72 5.39
CA TYR A 59 2.64 -5.70 4.70
C TYR A 59 4.13 -6.03 4.73
N ASP A 60 4.50 -7.25 5.08
CA ASP A 60 5.87 -7.75 5.01
C ASP A 60 6.34 -7.92 3.55
N HIS A 61 5.44 -8.26 2.62
CA HIS A 61 5.66 -8.20 1.16
C HIS A 61 5.26 -6.84 0.58
N SER A 62 6.06 -5.83 0.87
CA SER A 62 5.80 -4.45 0.45
C SER A 62 7.07 -3.60 0.45
N ALA A 63 6.95 -2.35 0.04
CA ALA A 63 7.97 -1.32 0.16
C ALA A 63 9.32 -1.68 -0.45
N GLY A 64 9.29 -2.32 -1.62
CA GLY A 64 10.50 -2.74 -2.33
C GLY A 64 10.93 -4.18 -2.02
N TYR A 65 10.44 -4.77 -0.93
CA TYR A 65 10.77 -6.14 -0.52
C TYR A 65 9.74 -7.12 -1.08
N ASP A 66 10.03 -7.67 -2.26
CA ASP A 66 9.16 -8.66 -2.91
C ASP A 66 9.88 -9.41 -4.06
N ASP A 67 9.39 -10.59 -4.42
CA ASP A 67 9.93 -11.41 -5.52
C ASP A 67 9.05 -11.44 -6.80
N PHE A 68 7.92 -10.74 -6.83
CA PHE A 68 7.04 -10.63 -8.02
C PHE A 68 7.50 -9.55 -9.02
N GLY A 69 8.73 -9.05 -8.86
CA GLY A 69 9.45 -8.26 -9.85
C GLY A 69 9.20 -6.74 -9.77
N PRO A 70 9.59 -6.00 -10.82
CA PRO A 70 9.74 -4.53 -10.77
C PRO A 70 8.43 -3.80 -10.54
N ARG A 71 7.28 -4.47 -10.75
CA ARG A 71 5.97 -3.88 -10.50
C ARG A 71 5.73 -3.64 -9.01
N ILE A 72 6.21 -4.49 -8.10
CA ILE A 72 6.12 -4.23 -6.65
C ILE A 72 7.39 -3.53 -6.16
N SER A 73 8.56 -3.98 -6.61
CA SER A 73 9.81 -3.46 -6.05
C SER A 73 10.09 -1.99 -6.39
N SER A 74 9.53 -1.47 -7.49
CA SER A 74 9.63 -0.04 -7.85
C SER A 74 8.76 0.84 -6.94
N PRO A 75 9.23 2.01 -6.49
CA PRO A 75 8.40 3.01 -5.81
C PRO A 75 7.40 3.69 -6.75
N GLU A 76 7.50 3.49 -8.06
CA GLU A 76 6.66 4.12 -9.08
C GLU A 76 5.57 3.16 -9.60
N GLY A 77 4.47 3.70 -10.12
CA GLY A 77 3.34 2.93 -10.64
C GLY A 77 2.34 2.52 -9.56
N TRP A 78 1.08 2.32 -9.95
CA TRP A 78 0.02 1.89 -9.02
C TRP A 78 -0.08 0.37 -8.97
N TRP A 79 -0.21 -0.18 -7.77
CA TRP A 79 -0.41 -1.63 -7.64
C TRP A 79 -1.88 -2.03 -7.78
N ALA A 80 -2.76 -1.37 -7.03
CA ALA A 80 -4.21 -1.52 -7.03
C ALA A 80 -4.90 -0.63 -8.09
N GLY A 81 -4.21 0.40 -8.58
CA GLY A 81 -4.76 1.33 -9.58
C GLY A 81 -4.51 0.97 -11.04
N ASP A 82 -3.37 0.37 -11.36
CA ASP A 82 -3.01 0.03 -12.74
C ASP A 82 -3.49 -1.38 -13.09
N PRO A 83 -3.98 -1.63 -14.32
CA PRO A 83 -4.24 -2.98 -14.78
C PRO A 83 -2.93 -3.76 -14.82
N ALA A 84 -2.90 -4.93 -14.19
CA ALA A 84 -1.79 -5.87 -14.38
C ALA A 84 -1.87 -6.55 -15.76
N PRO A 85 -0.74 -7.07 -16.28
CA PRO A 85 -0.77 -8.00 -17.41
C PRO A 85 -1.75 -9.15 -17.15
N GLU A 86 -2.26 -9.78 -18.22
CA GLU A 86 -2.98 -11.06 -18.11
C GLU A 86 -2.01 -12.17 -17.66
N ASP A 87 -1.67 -12.21 -16.39
CA ASP A 87 -0.92 -13.30 -15.75
C ASP A 87 -1.56 -13.72 -14.42
N PHE A 88 -0.89 -14.61 -13.69
CA PHE A 88 -1.41 -15.45 -12.60
C PHE A 88 -2.01 -14.70 -11.38
N TYR A 89 -2.01 -13.36 -11.40
CA TYR A 89 -2.44 -12.45 -10.32
C TYR A 89 -3.56 -11.50 -10.76
N SER A 90 -4.45 -11.96 -11.64
CA SER A 90 -5.41 -11.16 -12.44
C SER A 90 -6.55 -10.40 -11.73
N HIS A 91 -6.47 -10.05 -10.44
CA HIS A 91 -7.56 -9.31 -9.77
C HIS A 91 -7.48 -7.78 -9.93
N HIS A 92 -6.32 -7.23 -10.30
CA HIS A 92 -6.03 -5.79 -10.44
C HIS A 92 -7.05 -4.98 -11.27
N ALA A 93 -7.67 -5.56 -12.29
CA ALA A 93 -8.64 -4.85 -13.14
C ALA A 93 -10.11 -5.00 -12.67
N SER A 94 -10.38 -5.85 -11.70
CA SER A 94 -11.74 -6.31 -11.37
C SER A 94 -12.17 -6.09 -9.93
N HIS A 95 -11.26 -5.73 -9.02
CA HIS A 95 -11.60 -5.45 -7.62
C HIS A 95 -12.33 -4.11 -7.44
N TRP A 96 -12.95 -3.93 -6.27
CA TRP A 96 -13.83 -2.80 -5.98
C TRP A 96 -13.09 -1.46 -6.08
N VAL A 97 -11.91 -1.36 -5.47
CA VAL A 97 -11.09 -0.14 -5.48
C VAL A 97 -10.66 0.25 -6.90
N ALA A 98 -10.24 -0.70 -7.75
CA ALA A 98 -9.89 -0.42 -9.14
C ALA A 98 -11.08 0.16 -9.94
N ARG A 99 -12.31 -0.29 -9.64
CA ARG A 99 -13.50 0.31 -10.24
C ARG A 99 -13.80 1.69 -9.65
N MET A 100 -13.71 1.85 -8.33
CA MET A 100 -13.95 3.14 -7.64
C MET A 100 -12.96 4.22 -8.11
N LEU A 101 -11.71 3.87 -8.43
CA LEU A 101 -10.72 4.77 -9.02
C LEU A 101 -11.10 5.29 -10.41
N LYS A 102 -12.20 4.86 -11.03
CA LYS A 102 -12.75 5.48 -12.24
C LYS A 102 -13.82 6.53 -11.94
N ASP A 103 -14.36 6.58 -10.72
CA ASP A 103 -15.33 7.58 -10.28
C ASP A 103 -14.61 8.89 -9.87
N PRO A 104 -14.95 10.04 -10.49
CA PRO A 104 -14.45 11.35 -10.06
C PRO A 104 -14.68 11.66 -8.58
N VAL A 105 -15.76 11.16 -7.97
CA VAL A 105 -16.06 11.38 -6.55
C VAL A 105 -15.01 10.68 -5.67
N PHE A 106 -14.69 9.42 -5.96
CA PHE A 106 -13.66 8.68 -5.22
C PHE A 106 -12.30 9.35 -5.37
N LYS A 107 -11.88 9.69 -6.60
CA LYS A 107 -10.61 10.38 -6.86
C LYS A 107 -10.47 11.67 -6.07
N ALA A 108 -11.52 12.50 -6.08
CA ALA A 108 -11.53 13.76 -5.34
C ALA A 108 -11.39 13.54 -3.83
N ARG A 109 -12.05 12.50 -3.29
CA ARG A 109 -11.91 12.11 -1.88
C ARG A 109 -10.50 11.61 -1.56
N THR A 110 -9.89 10.80 -2.44
CA THR A 110 -8.51 10.33 -2.28
C THR A 110 -7.52 11.50 -2.28
N ARG A 111 -7.65 12.45 -3.21
CA ARG A 111 -6.80 13.66 -3.23
C ARG A 111 -6.94 14.46 -1.95
N ALA A 112 -8.17 14.75 -1.53
CA ALA A 112 -8.43 15.50 -0.31
C ALA A 112 -7.82 14.81 0.92
N ARG A 113 -8.00 13.49 1.04
CA ARG A 113 -7.44 12.72 2.15
C ARG A 113 -5.91 12.70 2.14
N TRP A 114 -5.30 12.57 0.97
CA TRP A 114 -3.85 12.65 0.82
C TRP A 114 -3.31 14.03 1.23
N ASP A 115 -3.97 15.12 0.83
CA ASP A 115 -3.62 16.48 1.22
C ASP A 115 -3.70 16.70 2.74
N GLU A 116 -4.72 16.16 3.40
CA GLU A 116 -4.84 16.18 4.87
C GLU A 116 -3.65 15.48 5.53
N LEU A 117 -3.35 14.23 5.12
CA LEU A 117 -2.24 13.46 5.66
C LEU A 117 -0.89 14.16 5.46
N LYS A 118 -0.70 14.82 4.31
CA LYS A 118 0.48 15.63 4.00
C LYS A 118 0.57 16.86 4.90
N ALA A 119 -0.52 17.62 5.03
CA ALA A 119 -0.57 18.83 5.87
C ALA A 119 -0.35 18.51 7.35
N ASP A 120 -0.87 17.37 7.82
CA ASP A 120 -0.72 16.89 9.18
C ASP A 120 0.68 16.29 9.45
N GLY A 121 1.55 16.22 8.44
CA GLY A 121 2.90 15.65 8.54
C GLY A 121 2.92 14.12 8.72
N VAL A 122 1.83 13.42 8.42
CA VAL A 122 1.76 11.96 8.54
C VAL A 122 2.75 11.29 7.59
N LEU A 123 2.85 11.79 6.35
CA LEU A 123 3.74 11.23 5.32
C LEU A 123 5.23 11.37 5.69
N GLU A 124 5.61 12.50 6.30
CA GLU A 124 6.97 12.72 6.81
C GLU A 124 7.25 11.81 8.02
N ARG A 125 6.27 11.67 8.92
CA ARG A 125 6.38 10.75 10.07
C ARG A 125 6.49 9.30 9.62
N LEU A 126 5.81 8.89 8.56
CA LEU A 126 5.95 7.54 7.99
C LEU A 126 7.39 7.28 7.59
N VAL A 127 8.00 8.17 6.81
CA VAL A 127 9.40 8.03 6.37
C VAL A 127 10.36 7.99 7.56
N THR A 128 10.20 8.90 8.52
CA THR A 128 11.08 8.98 9.71
C THR A 128 10.84 7.88 10.73
N SER A 129 9.69 7.18 10.65
CA SER A 129 9.39 6.04 11.52
C SER A 129 10.33 4.85 11.31
N VAL A 130 10.90 4.72 10.10
CA VAL A 130 11.89 3.66 9.77
C VAL A 130 13.09 3.73 10.71
N ASP A 131 13.63 4.94 10.92
CA ASP A 131 14.75 5.17 11.83
C ASP A 131 14.38 4.89 13.28
N THR A 132 13.17 5.30 13.68
CA THR A 132 12.64 5.06 15.03
C THR A 132 12.48 3.56 15.30
N ALA A 133 11.94 2.81 14.33
CA ALA A 133 11.78 1.36 14.43
C ALA A 133 13.14 0.65 14.49
N ALA A 134 14.09 1.02 13.62
CA ALA A 134 15.44 0.47 13.62
C ALA A 134 16.18 0.72 14.94
N ALA A 135 16.06 1.93 15.49
CA ALA A 135 16.61 2.27 16.79
C ALA A 135 15.96 1.47 17.93
N GLY A 136 14.65 1.25 17.87
CA GLY A 136 13.88 0.48 18.85
C GLY A 136 14.29 -1.00 18.93
N LEU A 137 14.68 -1.61 17.80
CA LEU A 137 15.22 -2.97 17.76
C LEU A 137 16.62 -3.06 18.41
N GLY A 138 17.41 -1.98 18.31
CA GLY A 138 18.78 -1.91 18.79
C GLY A 138 19.78 -2.73 17.96
N PRO A 139 21.09 -2.51 18.13
CA PRO A 139 22.11 -3.10 17.27
C PRO A 139 22.24 -4.62 17.44
N VAL A 140 22.02 -5.16 18.64
CA VAL A 140 22.18 -6.59 18.92
C VAL A 140 21.13 -7.42 18.17
N ALA A 141 19.86 -7.02 18.24
CA ALA A 141 18.79 -7.76 17.56
C ALA A 141 18.99 -7.73 16.04
N ARG A 142 19.27 -6.54 15.47
CA ARG A 142 19.49 -6.37 14.03
C ARG A 142 20.69 -7.17 13.51
N ASN A 143 21.80 -7.19 14.25
CA ASN A 143 22.99 -7.94 13.84
C ASN A 143 22.80 -9.45 13.94
N ASN A 144 22.13 -9.93 14.99
CA ASN A 144 21.82 -11.36 15.14
C ASN A 144 20.86 -11.85 14.04
N ASP A 145 19.86 -11.03 13.69
CA ASP A 145 18.92 -11.32 12.60
C ASP A 145 19.66 -11.40 11.26
N TRP A 146 20.51 -10.40 10.98
CA TRP A 146 21.34 -10.37 9.78
C TRP A 146 22.26 -11.58 9.65
N GLU A 147 23.05 -11.89 10.68
CA GLU A 147 23.96 -13.04 10.68
C GLU A 147 23.22 -14.36 10.42
N ARG A 148 21.98 -14.47 10.90
CA ARG A 148 21.18 -15.67 10.77
C ARG A 148 20.50 -15.81 9.41
N TRP A 149 19.97 -14.72 8.86
CA TRP A 149 19.02 -14.80 7.74
C TRP A 149 19.51 -14.19 6.43
N SER A 150 20.54 -13.32 6.45
CA SER A 150 20.97 -12.58 5.25
C SER A 150 21.49 -13.45 4.10
N GLY A 151 21.79 -14.73 4.34
CA GLY A 151 22.21 -15.69 3.31
C GLY A 151 21.38 -16.97 3.22
N ALA A 152 20.31 -17.12 4.01
CA ALA A 152 19.62 -18.41 4.19
C ALA A 152 18.14 -18.42 3.75
N PHE A 153 17.48 -17.25 3.65
CA PHE A 153 16.05 -17.17 3.35
C PHE A 153 15.76 -16.10 2.29
N HIS A 154 16.12 -16.42 1.04
CA HIS A 154 15.80 -15.59 -0.14
C HIS A 154 14.49 -16.02 -0.81
N THR A 155 13.64 -16.81 -0.13
CA THR A 155 12.54 -17.50 -0.82
C THR A 155 11.36 -16.60 -1.21
N MET A 156 11.39 -15.31 -0.87
CA MET A 156 10.22 -14.43 -0.92
C MET A 156 10.52 -12.92 -1.13
N GLY A 157 11.80 -12.49 -1.19
CA GLY A 157 12.12 -11.06 -1.32
C GLY A 157 13.59 -10.74 -1.53
N GLU A 158 13.87 -9.52 -1.99
CA GLU A 158 15.20 -9.01 -2.31
C GLU A 158 15.85 -8.30 -1.10
N ILE A 159 17.11 -8.64 -0.81
CA ILE A 159 17.98 -7.84 0.08
C ILE A 159 18.60 -6.74 -0.78
N HIS A 160 18.45 -5.49 -0.36
CA HIS A 160 18.84 -4.29 -1.12
C HIS A 160 20.16 -3.66 -0.66
N GLY A 161 20.76 -4.18 0.41
CA GLY A 161 21.99 -3.70 1.03
C GLY A 161 22.92 -4.82 1.51
N ASP A 162 24.10 -4.43 1.99
CA ASP A 162 25.13 -5.33 2.51
C ASP A 162 25.19 -5.38 4.04
N SER A 163 24.25 -4.70 4.70
CA SER A 163 24.16 -4.60 6.16
C SER A 163 22.74 -4.20 6.60
N PRO A 164 22.38 -4.39 7.88
CA PRO A 164 21.09 -3.94 8.42
C PRO A 164 20.88 -2.43 8.28
N ASP A 165 21.94 -1.64 8.39
CA ASP A 165 21.85 -0.19 8.23
C ASP A 165 21.63 0.20 6.76
N ALA A 166 22.13 -0.60 5.81
CA ALA A 166 21.86 -0.41 4.39
C ALA A 166 20.40 -0.75 4.04
N GLU A 167 19.80 -1.79 4.62
CA GLU A 167 18.35 -2.07 4.48
C GLU A 167 17.47 -0.95 5.03
N VAL A 168 17.82 -0.42 6.21
CA VAL A 168 17.14 0.72 6.80
C VAL A 168 17.24 1.95 5.88
N ALA A 169 18.42 2.18 5.29
CA ALA A 169 18.61 3.28 4.35
C ALA A 169 17.81 3.08 3.05
N PHE A 170 17.76 1.85 2.53
CA PHE A 170 16.94 1.50 1.38
C PHE A 170 15.46 1.77 1.64
N LEU A 171 14.88 1.23 2.72
CA LEU A 171 13.45 1.41 3.02
C LEU A 171 13.09 2.89 3.20
N ARG A 172 13.98 3.68 3.84
CA ARG A 172 13.80 5.13 3.98
C ARG A 172 13.75 5.82 2.61
N ASP A 173 14.72 5.55 1.75
CA ASP A 173 14.81 6.14 0.40
C ASP A 173 13.63 5.68 -0.48
N TRP A 174 13.25 4.41 -0.40
CA TRP A 174 12.10 3.87 -1.12
C TRP A 174 10.80 4.57 -0.72
N LEU A 175 10.53 4.74 0.58
CA LEU A 175 9.34 5.44 1.06
C LEU A 175 9.34 6.92 0.68
N GLN A 176 10.51 7.58 0.71
CA GLN A 176 10.64 8.97 0.24
C GLN A 176 10.25 9.10 -1.24
N LYS A 177 10.80 8.23 -2.09
CA LYS A 177 10.47 8.19 -3.52
C LYS A 177 9.00 7.85 -3.75
N ARG A 178 8.45 6.89 -3.00
CA ARG A 178 7.06 6.45 -3.10
C ARG A 178 6.09 7.58 -2.77
N VAL A 179 6.29 8.25 -1.64
CA VAL A 179 5.48 9.41 -1.24
C VAL A 179 5.53 10.52 -2.28
N ALA A 180 6.73 10.84 -2.79
CA ALA A 180 6.89 11.85 -3.83
C ALA A 180 6.19 11.47 -5.15
N TRP A 181 6.27 10.19 -5.54
CA TRP A 181 5.62 9.69 -6.74
C TRP A 181 4.09 9.73 -6.61
N ILE A 182 3.54 9.25 -5.49
CA ILE A 182 2.10 9.29 -5.22
C ILE A 182 1.60 10.74 -5.26
N ASP A 183 2.27 11.68 -4.58
CA ASP A 183 1.85 13.08 -4.54
C ASP A 183 1.78 13.75 -5.93
N ALA A 184 2.66 13.34 -6.85
CA ALA A 184 2.74 13.85 -8.22
C ALA A 184 1.74 13.20 -9.19
N ASN A 185 1.15 12.04 -8.85
CA ASN A 185 0.34 11.24 -9.76
C ASN A 185 -1.10 10.98 -9.28
N LEU A 186 -1.51 11.59 -8.16
CA LEU A 186 -2.84 11.47 -7.55
C LEU A 186 -3.90 12.42 -8.14
#